data_AF-A0A8T0N798-F1
#
_entry.id   AF-A0A8T0N798-F1
#
_cell.length_a   1.000
_cell.length_b   1.000
_cell.length_c   1.000
_cell.angle_alpha   90.00
_cell.angle_beta   90.00
_cell.angle_gamma   90.00
#
_symmetry.space_group_name_H-M   'P 1'
#
loop_
_entity.id
_entity.type
_entity.pdbx_description
1 polymer ?
#
loop_
_entity_poly.entity_id
_entity_poly.type
_entity_poly.pdbx_seq_one_letter_code
_entity_poly.pdbx_strand_id
1 'polypeptide(L)'
;MLTTTYQNASIIGLRITKTFRWLIKVAYQFQITTMNDKSKWPKVDLGFEMIPPPLQRAAGRPRKQRIKASGEPGKRGPYQCKRCFQFGHIEKGCNATQAELEQELPPPRPKKKEKAKEKQI
;
A
#
# COMPACT_ATOMS: atom_id res chain seq x y z
N MET A 1 -11.23 67.78 -22.00
CA MET A 1 -11.03 67.75 -20.54
C MET A 1 -10.88 66.32 -20.02
N LEU A 2 -9.93 65.53 -20.52
CA LEU A 2 -9.75 64.10 -20.13
C LEU A 2 -8.32 63.77 -19.69
N THR A 3 -7.42 64.75 -19.61
CA THR A 3 -6.00 64.51 -19.28
C THR A 3 -5.70 64.56 -17.79
N THR A 4 -6.55 65.20 -16.98
CA THR A 4 -6.36 65.31 -15.53
C THR A 4 -6.72 64.04 -14.76
N THR A 5 -7.70 63.26 -15.23
CA THR A 5 -8.07 61.98 -14.61
C THR A 5 -6.98 60.92 -14.76
N TYR A 6 -6.28 60.89 -15.89
CA TYR A 6 -5.17 59.96 -16.15
C TYR A 6 -3.93 60.25 -15.30
N GLN A 7 -3.55 61.54 -15.19
CA GLN A 7 -2.41 61.92 -14.35
C GLN A 7 -2.68 61.68 -12.86
N ASN A 8 -3.90 61.95 -12.39
CA ASN A 8 -4.29 61.71 -11.00
C ASN A 8 -4.32 60.21 -10.65
N ALA A 9 -4.85 59.36 -11.55
CA ALA A 9 -4.85 57.90 -11.37
C ALA A 9 -3.42 57.31 -11.34
N SER A 10 -2.51 57.83 -12.16
CA SER A 10 -1.10 57.42 -12.21
C SER A 10 -0.34 57.77 -10.91
N ILE A 11 -0.53 58.97 -10.37
CA ILE A 11 0.09 59.41 -9.11
C ILE A 11 -0.42 58.61 -7.91
N ILE A 12 -1.72 58.29 -7.87
CA ILE A 12 -2.32 57.45 -6.81
C ILE A 12 -1.75 56.02 -6.89
N GLY A 13 -1.62 55.43 -8.08
CA GLY A 13 -1.00 54.11 -8.28
C GLY A 13 0.49 54.04 -7.89
N LEU A 14 1.25 55.09 -8.18
CA LEU A 14 2.66 55.23 -7.75
C LEU A 14 2.81 55.39 -6.23
N ARG A 15 1.86 56.06 -5.56
CA ARG A 15 1.83 56.16 -4.09
C ARG A 15 1.50 54.81 -3.45
N ILE A 16 0.52 54.07 -3.95
CA ILE A 16 0.13 52.74 -3.42
C ILE A 16 1.27 51.72 -3.58
N THR A 17 1.94 51.70 -4.72
CA THR A 17 3.05 50.75 -4.96
C THR A 17 4.29 51.07 -4.12
N LYS A 18 4.59 52.36 -3.89
CA LYS A 18 5.69 52.78 -3.00
C LYS A 18 5.39 52.52 -1.52
N THR A 19 4.16 52.74 -1.06
CA THR A 19 3.76 52.44 0.32
C THR A 19 3.71 50.93 0.58
N PHE A 20 3.21 50.14 -0.37
CA PHE A 20 3.18 48.68 -0.25
C PHE A 20 4.57 48.05 -0.22
N ARG A 21 5.48 48.50 -1.11
CA ARG A 21 6.89 48.11 -1.10
C ARG A 21 7.58 48.46 0.23
N TRP A 22 7.24 49.60 0.83
CA TRP A 22 7.76 50.02 2.13
C TRP A 22 7.24 49.14 3.26
N LEU A 23 5.94 48.83 3.28
CA LEU A 23 5.33 47.93 4.26
C LEU A 23 5.97 46.54 4.26
N ILE A 24 6.22 45.96 3.08
CA ILE A 24 6.91 44.67 2.98
C ILE A 24 8.33 44.77 3.55
N LYS A 25 9.08 45.82 3.21
CA LYS A 25 10.44 46.02 3.74
C LYS A 25 10.45 46.14 5.27
N VAL A 26 9.49 46.84 5.85
CA VAL A 26 9.37 47.01 7.32
C VAL A 26 8.95 45.70 7.98
N ALA A 27 7.97 44.99 7.42
CA ALA A 27 7.48 43.72 7.97
C ALA A 27 8.56 42.64 8.06
N TYR A 28 9.47 42.60 7.07
CA TYR A 28 10.57 41.64 7.01
C TYR A 28 11.94 42.26 7.35
N GLN A 29 11.97 43.45 7.96
CA GLN A 29 13.22 44.11 8.36
C GLN A 29 13.96 43.33 9.45
N PHE A 30 13.21 42.65 10.33
CA PHE A 30 13.77 41.89 11.43
C PHE A 30 14.20 40.51 10.93
N GLN A 31 15.47 40.18 11.14
CA GLN A 31 15.98 38.84 10.83
C GLN A 31 15.39 37.85 11.83
N ILE A 32 14.55 36.94 11.34
CA ILE A 32 14.19 35.76 12.11
C ILE A 32 15.45 34.90 12.19
N THR A 33 16.09 34.86 13.36
CA THR A 33 17.26 34.01 13.56
C THR A 33 16.89 32.57 13.24
N THR A 34 17.70 31.88 12.44
CA THR A 34 17.51 30.46 12.19
C THR A 34 17.54 29.73 13.52
N MET A 35 16.44 29.09 13.89
CA MET A 35 16.39 28.24 15.07
C MET A 35 17.24 27.01 14.80
N ASN A 36 18.48 27.02 15.27
CA ASN A 36 19.48 25.99 14.97
C ASN A 36 18.97 24.57 15.28
N ASP A 37 18.27 24.38 16.41
CA ASP A 37 17.91 23.06 16.93
C ASP A 37 16.54 23.04 17.62
N LYS A 38 15.88 21.87 17.57
CA LYS A 38 14.61 21.57 18.27
C LYS A 38 14.68 21.80 19.79
N SER A 39 15.88 21.81 20.36
CA SER A 39 16.13 22.06 21.78
C SER A 39 15.76 23.47 22.23
N LYS A 40 15.74 24.44 21.31
CA LYS A 40 15.38 25.84 21.60
C LYS A 40 13.87 26.09 21.57
N TRP A 41 13.07 25.07 21.26
CA TRP A 41 11.62 25.21 21.22
C TRP A 41 11.10 25.39 22.65
N PRO A 42 10.28 26.41 22.92
CA PRO A 42 9.65 26.54 24.21
C PRO A 42 8.76 25.32 24.45
N LYS A 43 8.98 24.63 25.57
CA LYS A 43 8.06 23.60 26.03
C LYS A 43 6.85 24.33 26.59
N VAL A 44 5.79 24.36 25.80
CA VAL A 44 4.52 24.98 26.19
C VAL A 44 3.63 23.87 26.73
N ASP A 45 3.25 23.97 28.00
CA ASP A 45 2.24 23.09 28.58
C ASP A 45 0.86 23.55 28.07
N LEU A 46 0.30 22.77 27.15
CA LEU A 46 -0.94 23.12 26.43
C LEU A 46 -2.20 23.03 27.31
N GLY A 47 -2.07 22.58 28.57
CA GLY A 47 -3.19 22.41 29.50
C GLY A 47 -4.16 21.27 29.15
N PHE A 48 -3.91 20.56 28.05
CA PHE A 48 -4.61 19.34 27.65
C PHE A 48 -3.62 18.30 27.13
N GLU A 49 -3.97 17.03 27.28
CA GLU A 49 -3.17 15.93 26.73
C GLU A 49 -3.41 15.82 25.21
N MET A 50 -2.35 16.01 24.43
CA MET A 50 -2.40 15.81 22.98
C MET A 50 -2.38 14.31 22.67
N ILE A 51 -3.55 13.69 22.61
CA ILE A 51 -3.69 12.28 22.23
C ILE A 51 -3.60 12.17 20.70
N PRO A 52 -2.63 11.42 20.13
CA PRO A 52 -2.58 11.21 18.70
C PRO A 52 -3.84 10.48 18.22
N PRO A 53 -4.37 10.82 17.03
CA PRO A 53 -5.54 10.13 16.51
C PRO A 53 -5.24 8.63 16.35
N PRO A 54 -6.23 7.75 16.61
CA PRO A 54 -6.04 6.32 16.42
C PRO A 54 -5.68 6.04 14.96
N LEU A 55 -4.43 5.66 14.72
CA LEU A 55 -3.90 5.28 13.41
C LEU A 55 -4.54 3.96 12.97
N GLN A 56 -5.69 4.05 12.31
CA GLN A 56 -6.27 2.93 11.58
C GLN A 56 -5.45 2.69 10.30
N ARG A 57 -5.33 1.42 9.90
CA ARG A 57 -4.74 1.11 8.58
C ARG A 57 -5.50 1.88 7.50
N ALA A 58 -4.78 2.40 6.51
CA ALA A 58 -5.39 3.04 5.34
C ALA A 58 -6.50 2.15 4.76
N ALA A 59 -7.58 2.77 4.27
CA ALA A 59 -8.72 2.06 3.71
C ALA A 59 -8.25 1.05 2.64
N GLY A 60 -8.39 -0.23 2.95
CA GLY A 60 -7.92 -1.33 2.11
C GLY A 60 -8.47 -2.65 2.63
N ARG A 61 -8.64 -3.63 1.74
CA ARG A 61 -9.20 -4.93 2.12
C ARG A 61 -8.21 -5.70 3.01
N PRO A 62 -8.58 -6.13 4.23
CA PRO A 62 -7.71 -6.96 5.06
C PRO A 62 -7.19 -8.15 4.25
N ARG A 63 -5.91 -8.50 4.38
CA ARG A 63 -5.28 -9.60 3.61
C ARG A 63 -6.08 -10.91 3.66
N LYS A 64 -6.73 -11.19 4.80
CA LYS A 64 -7.60 -12.37 5.00
C LYS A 64 -8.86 -12.31 4.13
N GLN A 65 -9.43 -11.12 4.00
CA GLN A 65 -10.52 -10.82 3.10
C GLN A 65 -9.93 -10.30 1.78
N ARG A 66 -8.93 -10.86 1.11
CA ARG A 66 -8.61 -10.42 -0.27
C ARG A 66 -9.20 -11.40 -1.26
N ILE A 67 -10.07 -10.95 -2.17
CA ILE A 67 -10.44 -11.76 -3.36
C ILE A 67 -9.24 -11.67 -4.31
N LYS A 68 -8.66 -12.81 -4.68
CA LYS A 68 -7.53 -12.85 -5.61
C LYS A 68 -8.00 -12.62 -7.05
N ALA A 69 -7.21 -11.90 -7.84
CA ALA A 69 -7.42 -11.79 -9.28
C ALA A 69 -6.98 -13.10 -9.98
N SER A 70 -7.49 -13.34 -11.19
CA SER A 70 -7.29 -14.60 -11.94
C SER A 70 -5.82 -14.94 -12.26
N GLY A 71 -4.93 -13.94 -12.29
CA GLY A 71 -3.50 -14.12 -12.57
C GLY A 71 -2.61 -14.31 -11.34
N GLU A 72 -3.16 -14.25 -10.12
CA GLU A 72 -2.36 -14.36 -8.89
C GLU A 72 -2.17 -15.83 -8.49
N PRO A 73 -0.97 -16.25 -8.06
CA PRO A 73 -0.74 -17.62 -7.63
C PRO A 73 -1.68 -17.98 -6.46
N GLY A 74 -2.50 -19.01 -6.68
CA GLY A 74 -3.42 -19.58 -5.70
C GLY A 74 -2.70 -20.13 -4.46
N LYS A 75 -3.46 -20.50 -3.42
CA LYS A 75 -2.89 -21.39 -2.41
C LYS A 75 -2.61 -22.72 -3.11
N ARG A 76 -1.37 -23.21 -3.06
CA ARG A 76 -1.08 -24.58 -3.49
C ARG A 76 -1.96 -25.52 -2.66
N GLY A 77 -2.63 -26.48 -3.32
CA GLY A 77 -3.46 -27.47 -2.65
C GLY A 77 -2.68 -28.26 -1.60
N PRO A 78 -3.36 -29.10 -0.80
CA PRO A 78 -2.67 -29.92 0.20
C PRO A 78 -1.60 -30.77 -0.49
N TYR A 79 -0.40 -30.76 0.08
CA TYR A 79 0.73 -31.52 -0.44
C TYR A 79 0.48 -33.02 -0.22
N GLN A 80 0.71 -33.84 -1.26
CA GLN A 80 0.63 -35.30 -1.19
C GLN A 80 2.00 -35.87 -0.83
N CYS A 81 2.08 -36.68 0.22
CA CYS A 81 3.31 -37.36 0.61
C CYS A 81 3.64 -38.47 -0.40
N LYS A 82 4.86 -38.54 -0.93
CA LYS A 82 5.26 -39.60 -1.87
C LYS A 82 5.47 -40.96 -1.23
N ARG A 83 5.60 -41.01 0.11
CA ARG A 83 5.82 -42.25 0.85
C ARG A 83 4.50 -42.98 1.10
N CYS A 84 3.51 -42.31 1.69
CA CYS A 84 2.22 -42.93 2.03
C CYS A 84 1.05 -42.48 1.14
N PHE A 85 1.29 -41.63 0.14
CA PHE A 85 0.28 -41.08 -0.77
C PHE A 85 -0.87 -40.29 -0.10
N GLN A 86 -0.80 -40.04 1.21
CA GLN A 86 -1.77 -39.26 1.97
C GLN A 86 -1.49 -37.75 1.87
N PHE A 87 -2.55 -36.95 2.01
CA PHE A 87 -2.50 -35.49 1.96
C PHE A 87 -2.25 -34.87 3.34
N GLY A 88 -1.51 -33.75 3.37
CA GLY A 88 -1.43 -32.89 4.56
C GLY A 88 -0.11 -32.94 5.33
N HIS A 89 0.86 -33.75 4.91
CA HIS A 89 2.20 -33.77 5.51
C HIS A 89 3.30 -33.97 4.46
N ILE A 90 4.51 -33.51 4.79
CA ILE A 90 5.71 -33.60 3.95
C ILE A 90 6.40 -34.94 4.22
N GLU A 91 7.13 -35.48 3.23
CA GLU A 91 7.87 -36.75 3.32
C GLU A 91 8.71 -36.90 4.61
N LYS A 92 9.32 -35.80 5.09
CA LYS A 92 10.13 -35.78 6.32
C LYS A 92 9.34 -35.97 7.62
N GLY A 93 8.05 -35.63 7.61
CA GLY A 93 7.13 -35.80 8.75
C GLY A 93 6.16 -36.95 8.56
N CYS A 94 6.46 -37.88 7.66
CA CYS A 94 5.63 -39.07 7.43
C CYS A 94 5.92 -40.12 8.50
N ASN A 95 4.89 -40.48 9.28
CA ASN A 95 4.98 -41.52 10.32
C ASN A 95 4.73 -42.94 9.80
N ALA A 96 4.51 -43.11 8.49
CA ALA A 96 4.15 -44.41 7.92
C ALA A 96 5.34 -45.40 7.96
N THR A 97 5.12 -46.55 8.59
CA THR A 97 6.00 -47.72 8.54
C THR A 97 5.78 -48.48 7.23
N GLN A 98 6.82 -49.14 6.69
CA GLN A 98 6.78 -49.85 5.40
C GLN A 98 5.59 -50.82 5.24
N ALA A 99 5.09 -51.39 6.34
CA ALA A 99 3.96 -52.33 6.35
C ALA A 99 2.62 -51.74 5.89
N GLU A 100 2.40 -50.42 5.99
CA GLU A 100 1.13 -49.78 5.60
C GLU A 100 1.15 -49.29 4.13
N LEU A 101 2.33 -49.27 3.52
CA LEU A 101 2.54 -48.84 2.14
C LEU A 101 2.07 -49.89 1.12
N GLU A 102 2.00 -51.16 1.54
CA GLU A 102 1.63 -52.30 0.69
C GLU A 102 0.12 -52.60 0.68
N GLN A 103 -0.64 -52.14 1.68
CA GLN A 103 -2.10 -52.41 1.76
C GLN A 103 -2.97 -51.39 1.00
N GLU A 104 -2.42 -50.24 0.62
CA GLU A 104 -3.17 -49.13 -0.03
C GLU A 104 -3.04 -49.06 -1.56
N LEU A 105 -2.44 -50.06 -2.22
CA LEU A 105 -2.43 -50.09 -3.69
C LEU A 105 -3.75 -50.71 -4.20
N PRO A 106 -4.70 -49.92 -4.75
CA PRO A 106 -5.86 -50.48 -5.42
C PRO A 106 -5.40 -51.28 -6.65
N PRO A 107 -6.13 -52.36 -7.01
CA PRO A 107 -5.77 -53.21 -8.14
C PRO A 107 -5.60 -52.38 -9.42
N PRO A 108 -4.65 -52.73 -10.31
CA PRO A 108 -4.36 -51.96 -11.50
C PRO A 108 -5.64 -51.80 -12.33
N ARG A 109 -6.03 -50.55 -12.59
CA ARG A 109 -7.17 -50.23 -13.44
C ARG A 109 -6.98 -50.90 -14.81
N PRO A 110 -8.00 -51.60 -15.36
CA PRO A 110 -7.89 -52.22 -16.68
C PRO A 110 -7.64 -51.15 -17.74
N LYS A 111 -6.63 -51.38 -18.59
CA LYS A 111 -6.29 -50.47 -19.70
C LYS A 111 -7.51 -50.33 -20.63
N LYS A 112 -8.00 -49.11 -20.80
CA LYS A 112 -9.10 -48.79 -21.73
C LYS A 112 -8.60 -49.06 -23.15
N LYS A 113 -9.21 -50.01 -23.86
CA LYS A 113 -8.92 -50.25 -25.28
C LYS A 113 -9.32 -49.00 -26.07
N GLU A 114 -8.38 -48.38 -26.77
CA GLU A 114 -8.70 -47.33 -27.74
C GLU A 114 -9.56 -47.95 -28.85
N LYS A 115 -10.77 -47.42 -29.06
CA LYS A 115 -11.56 -47.76 -30.23
C LYS A 115 -10.95 -47.01 -31.42
N ALA A 116 -10.40 -47.76 -32.37
CA ALA A 116 -10.00 -47.24 -33.66
C ALA A 116 -11.21 -46.56 -34.33
N LYS A 117 -11.06 -45.30 -34.73
CA LYS A 117 -12.07 -44.61 -35.54
C LYS A 117 -12.00 -45.16 -36.96
N GLU A 118 -13.03 -45.88 -37.35
CA GLU A 118 -13.30 -46.27 -38.74
C GLU A 118 -13.50 -45.01 -39.58
N LYS A 119 -12.64 -44.82 -40.59
CA LYS A 119 -12.73 -43.71 -41.54
C LYS A 119 -13.82 -44.05 -42.55
N GLN A 120 -14.91 -43.30 -42.54
CA GLN A 120 -15.88 -43.29 -43.65
C GLN A 120 -15.28 -42.48 -44.81
N ILE A 121 -15.27 -43.11 -45.98
CA ILE A 121 -14.98 -42.53 -47.30
C ILE A 121 -16.21 -41.77 -47.79
#